data_AF-A0A7U7G858-F1
#
_entry.id   AF-A0A7U7G858-F1
#
_cell.length_a   1.000
_cell.length_b   1.000
_cell.length_c   1.000
_cell.angle_alpha   90.00
_cell.angle_beta   90.00
_cell.angle_gamma   90.00
#
_symmetry.space_group_name_H-M   'P 1'
#
loop_
_entity.id
_entity.type
_entity.pdbx_description
1 polymer ?
#
loop_
_entity_poly.entity_id
_entity_poly.type
_entity_poly.pdbx_seq_one_letter_code
_entity_poly.pdbx_strand_id
1 'polypeptide(L)'
;MLAIRADLELFANLRPALLYPQLADASALKPELVAGLDLLIVRELNGDIYFGQPRGIRTLENGEREGFNTMLYRESEIERIAQVGFEAARKRHRKICSVDKANVLEASELWREVVERVAKDYPDVALSHLYVDNAAMQLVRAPKQFDVIVTGNLFGDILSDCAAMLTGSIGMLPSASLDASGKGLYEPIHGSAPDIAGKGMANPLATILSAAMLLRYTLNAPELAERIEGAVGRVLDQGLRTLDIMAAGMTPVGTQAMGDAVVAALMD
;
A
#
# COMPACT_ATOMS: atom_id res chain seq x y z
N MET A 1 -1.18 16.72 -4.51
CA MET A 1 -0.81 15.52 -3.73
C MET A 1 0.68 15.21 -3.82
N LEU A 2 1.34 15.28 -5.00
CA LEU A 2 2.81 15.13 -5.07
C LEU A 2 3.57 16.24 -4.31
N ALA A 3 3.14 17.52 -4.44
CA ALA A 3 3.79 18.65 -3.76
C ALA A 3 3.83 18.48 -2.24
N ILE A 4 2.69 18.20 -1.59
CA ILE A 4 2.65 18.04 -0.13
C ILE A 4 3.51 16.87 0.37
N ARG A 5 3.62 15.76 -0.38
CA ARG A 5 4.49 14.64 -0.02
C ARG A 5 5.96 15.02 -0.08
N ALA A 6 6.35 15.81 -1.10
CA ALA A 6 7.69 16.34 -1.23
C ALA A 6 7.99 17.38 -0.13
N ASP A 7 7.09 18.33 0.10
CA ASP A 7 7.23 19.42 1.09
C ASP A 7 7.33 18.88 2.53
N LEU A 8 6.71 17.73 2.80
CA LEU A 8 6.76 17.05 4.08
C LEU A 8 7.83 15.95 4.15
N GLU A 9 8.63 15.77 3.09
CA GLU A 9 9.69 14.76 2.98
C GLU A 9 9.22 13.33 3.26
N LEU A 10 7.96 13.03 2.93
CA LEU A 10 7.35 11.72 3.16
C LEU A 10 7.88 10.72 2.12
N PHE A 11 8.82 9.85 2.53
CA PHE A 11 9.47 8.90 1.62
C PHE A 11 8.93 7.48 1.73
N ALA A 12 8.35 7.10 2.87
CA ALA A 12 7.88 5.74 3.10
C ALA A 12 6.37 5.66 2.97
N ASN A 13 5.87 5.05 1.89
CA ASN A 13 4.46 4.74 1.76
C ASN A 13 4.16 3.31 2.19
N LEU A 14 3.32 3.15 3.21
CA LEU A 14 2.85 1.89 3.73
C LEU A 14 1.42 1.66 3.21
N ARG A 15 1.24 0.58 2.45
CA ARG A 15 -0.07 0.15 1.90
C ARG A 15 -0.33 -1.30 2.32
N PRO A 16 -1.07 -1.52 3.42
CA PRO A 16 -1.52 -2.87 3.77
C PRO A 16 -2.61 -3.33 2.78
N ALA A 17 -2.46 -4.55 2.27
CA ALA A 17 -3.51 -5.26 1.54
C ALA A 17 -4.01 -6.40 2.44
N LEU A 18 -5.03 -6.09 3.23
CA LEU A 18 -5.71 -7.02 4.12
C LEU A 18 -7.05 -7.40 3.51
N LEU A 19 -7.31 -8.69 3.34
CA LEU A 19 -8.63 -9.19 2.95
C LEU A 19 -9.37 -9.74 4.16
N TYR A 20 -10.34 -8.97 4.63
CA TYR A 20 -11.36 -9.43 5.59
C TYR A 20 -12.04 -10.70 5.04
N PRO A 21 -12.11 -11.80 5.80
CA PRO A 21 -12.73 -13.04 5.34
C PRO A 21 -14.16 -12.86 4.81
N GLN A 22 -14.90 -11.91 5.40
CA GLN A 22 -16.27 -11.53 5.04
C GLN A 22 -16.39 -10.87 3.65
N LEU A 23 -15.25 -10.52 3.03
CA LEU A 23 -15.12 -9.90 1.72
C LEU A 23 -14.41 -10.81 0.71
N ALA A 24 -14.11 -12.07 1.05
CA ALA A 24 -13.41 -12.98 0.14
C ALA A 24 -14.15 -13.14 -1.21
N ASP A 25 -15.48 -13.16 -1.18
CA ASP A 25 -16.33 -13.27 -2.39
C ASP A 25 -16.40 -11.97 -3.22
N ALA A 26 -15.93 -10.84 -2.68
CA ALA A 26 -15.81 -9.59 -3.45
C ALA A 26 -14.58 -9.60 -4.36
N SER A 27 -13.60 -10.48 -4.13
CA SER A 27 -12.42 -10.62 -4.98
C SER A 27 -12.77 -11.27 -6.31
N ALA A 28 -12.09 -10.83 -7.38
CA ALA A 28 -12.14 -11.51 -8.67
C ALA A 28 -11.36 -12.84 -8.68
N LEU A 29 -10.55 -13.11 -7.64
CA LEU A 29 -9.80 -14.35 -7.50
C LEU A 29 -10.59 -15.38 -6.70
N LYS A 30 -10.22 -16.65 -6.88
CA LYS A 30 -10.85 -17.74 -6.13
C LYS A 30 -10.63 -17.53 -4.62
N PRO A 31 -11.66 -17.67 -3.76
CA PRO A 31 -11.57 -17.40 -2.33
C PRO A 31 -10.40 -18.10 -1.64
N GLU A 32 -10.06 -19.33 -2.00
CA GLU A 32 -8.95 -20.07 -1.39
C GLU A 32 -7.56 -19.41 -1.59
N LEU A 33 -7.40 -18.60 -2.64
CA LEU A 33 -6.15 -17.88 -2.94
C LEU A 33 -5.99 -16.62 -2.08
N VAL A 34 -7.09 -15.92 -1.79
CA VAL A 34 -7.08 -14.57 -1.21
C VAL A 34 -7.65 -14.49 0.20
N ALA A 35 -8.46 -15.45 0.65
CA ALA A 35 -8.99 -15.47 2.01
C ALA A 35 -7.84 -15.50 3.03
N GLY A 36 -7.87 -14.53 3.94
CA GLY A 36 -6.80 -14.30 4.92
C GLY A 36 -5.53 -13.67 4.33
N LEU A 37 -5.64 -12.97 3.19
CA LEU A 37 -4.54 -12.18 2.66
C LEU A 37 -4.18 -11.07 3.65
N ASP A 38 -2.91 -11.01 4.03
CA ASP A 38 -2.35 -9.95 4.87
C ASP A 38 -0.91 -9.70 4.41
N LEU A 39 -0.72 -8.71 3.54
CA LEU A 39 0.60 -8.25 3.12
C LEU A 39 0.73 -6.74 3.27
N LEU A 40 1.95 -6.25 3.40
CA LEU A 40 2.29 -4.85 3.46
C LEU A 40 3.24 -4.49 2.31
N ILE A 41 2.86 -3.51 1.50
CA ILE A 41 3.78 -2.91 0.52
C ILE A 41 4.36 -1.63 1.11
N VAL A 42 5.69 -1.60 1.18
CA VAL A 42 6.52 -0.45 1.55
C VAL A 42 7.12 0.11 0.26
N ARG A 43 6.53 1.20 -0.21
CA ARG A 43 6.88 1.89 -1.46
C ARG A 43 7.71 3.13 -1.13
N GLU A 44 8.83 3.28 -1.81
CA GLU A 44 9.56 4.56 -1.86
C GLU A 44 8.73 5.61 -2.60
N LEU A 45 8.56 6.80 -2.02
CA LEU A 45 7.52 7.76 -2.43
C LEU A 45 8.05 9.08 -3.01
N ASN A 46 9.31 9.46 -2.76
CA ASN A 46 9.84 10.77 -3.09
C ASN A 46 11.09 10.77 -3.99
N GLY A 47 11.49 9.61 -4.53
CA GLY A 47 12.54 9.46 -5.55
C GLY A 47 12.05 8.79 -6.84
N ASP A 48 12.94 8.10 -7.54
CA ASP A 48 12.68 7.36 -8.79
C ASP A 48 12.32 8.26 -10.00
N ILE A 49 11.92 7.61 -11.09
CA ILE A 49 11.41 8.16 -12.36
C ILE A 49 10.29 9.21 -12.21
N TYR A 50 9.61 9.20 -11.05
CA TYR A 50 8.56 10.16 -10.72
C TYR A 50 9.10 11.56 -10.45
N PHE A 51 10.33 11.67 -9.94
CA PHE A 51 10.96 12.94 -9.59
C PHE A 51 12.30 13.18 -10.31
N GLY A 52 12.86 12.13 -10.92
CA GLY A 52 14.16 12.20 -11.58
C GLY A 52 14.26 13.21 -12.72
N GLN A 53 15.45 13.78 -12.84
CA GLN A 53 15.84 14.77 -13.84
C GLN A 53 17.09 14.28 -14.58
N PRO A 54 17.26 14.63 -15.87
CA PRO A 54 16.38 15.47 -16.68
C PRO A 54 15.12 14.72 -17.15
N ARG A 55 14.03 15.46 -17.40
CA ARG A 55 12.80 14.90 -17.99
C ARG A 55 12.11 15.87 -18.94
N GLY A 56 11.34 15.36 -19.89
CA GLY A 56 10.53 16.20 -20.78
C GLY A 56 10.26 15.57 -22.14
N ILE A 57 9.80 16.43 -23.05
CA ILE A 57 9.65 16.09 -24.47
C ILE A 57 10.43 17.15 -25.25
N ARG A 58 11.31 16.73 -26.15
CA ARG A 58 12.09 17.62 -27.03
C ARG A 58 11.89 17.26 -28.50
N THR A 59 12.12 18.23 -29.37
CA THR A 59 12.22 18.01 -30.81
C THR A 59 13.70 17.91 -31.19
N LEU A 60 14.09 16.80 -31.79
CA LEU A 60 15.43 16.54 -32.27
C LEU A 60 15.71 17.33 -33.56
N GLU A 61 16.98 17.41 -33.96
CA GLU A 61 17.40 18.14 -35.18
C GLU A 61 16.73 17.61 -36.46
N ASN A 62 16.37 16.32 -36.50
CA ASN A 62 15.65 15.68 -37.60
C ASN A 62 14.12 15.97 -37.58
N GLY A 63 13.62 16.76 -36.63
CA GLY A 63 12.19 17.06 -36.45
C GLY A 63 11.40 16.03 -35.63
N GLU A 64 12.02 14.92 -35.19
CA GLU A 64 11.38 13.88 -34.38
C GLU A 64 11.16 14.32 -32.94
N ARG A 65 10.03 13.91 -32.33
CA ARG A 65 9.76 14.17 -30.91
C ARG A 65 10.27 13.01 -30.06
N GLU A 66 11.13 13.34 -29.11
CA GLU A 66 11.67 12.39 -28.13
C GLU A 66 11.14 12.73 -26.73
N GLY A 67 10.55 11.74 -26.06
CA GLY A 67 10.15 11.82 -24.65
C GLY A 67 11.15 11.09 -23.77
N PHE A 68 11.51 11.67 -22.63
CA PHE A 68 12.50 11.08 -21.73
C PHE A 68 12.19 11.37 -20.25
N ASN A 69 12.55 10.41 -19.41
CA ASN A 69 12.49 10.46 -17.96
C ASN A 69 13.72 9.75 -17.38
N THR A 70 14.13 10.13 -16.17
CA THR A 70 15.30 9.54 -15.51
C THR A 70 14.88 8.74 -14.29
N MET A 71 15.08 7.43 -14.30
CA MET A 71 15.02 6.58 -13.11
C MET A 71 16.34 6.73 -12.35
N LEU A 72 16.29 7.26 -11.12
CA LEU A 72 17.48 7.55 -10.32
C LEU A 72 17.19 7.32 -8.84
N TYR A 73 18.15 6.68 -8.18
CA TYR A 73 18.22 6.56 -6.73
C TYR A 73 19.64 6.82 -6.25
N ARG A 74 19.77 7.52 -5.12
CA ARG A 74 21.00 7.51 -4.30
C ARG A 74 20.91 6.39 -3.28
N GLU A 75 22.07 5.87 -2.88
CA GLU A 75 22.17 4.84 -1.85
C GLU A 75 21.41 5.20 -0.56
N SER A 76 21.50 6.46 -0.10
CA SER A 76 20.80 6.90 1.11
C SER A 76 19.27 6.90 0.98
N GLU A 77 18.74 7.05 -0.23
CA GLU A 77 17.29 7.00 -0.51
C GLU A 77 16.77 5.55 -0.43
N ILE A 78 17.60 4.60 -0.87
CA ILE A 78 17.32 3.16 -0.81
C ILE A 78 17.47 2.64 0.62
N GLU A 79 18.54 3.05 1.31
CA GLU A 79 18.82 2.60 2.67
C GLU A 79 17.70 2.95 3.64
N ARG A 80 17.20 4.20 3.61
CA ARG A 80 16.11 4.63 4.51
C ARG A 80 14.81 3.86 4.30
N ILE A 81 14.44 3.55 3.05
CA ILE A 81 13.21 2.81 2.76
C ILE A 81 13.37 1.32 3.07
N ALA A 82 14.56 0.75 2.83
CA ALA A 82 14.88 -0.61 3.23
C ALA A 82 14.78 -0.79 4.75
N GLN A 83 15.35 0.12 5.55
CA GLN A 83 15.24 0.12 7.00
C GLN A 83 13.76 0.13 7.46
N VAL A 84 12.92 0.99 6.87
CA VAL A 84 11.48 0.99 7.16
C VAL A 84 10.83 -0.37 6.83
N GLY A 85 11.17 -0.96 5.69
CA GLY A 85 10.70 -2.29 5.29
C GLY A 85 11.10 -3.39 6.28
N PHE A 86 12.36 -3.41 6.71
CA PHE A 86 12.87 -4.38 7.67
C PHE A 86 12.25 -4.22 9.06
N GLU A 87 12.11 -2.98 9.56
CA GLU A 87 11.42 -2.71 10.83
C GLU A 87 9.94 -3.10 10.78
N ALA A 88 9.28 -2.87 9.65
CA ALA A 88 7.91 -3.32 9.44
C ALA A 88 7.81 -4.86 9.45
N ALA A 89 8.74 -5.56 8.80
CA ALA A 89 8.79 -7.01 8.79
C ALA A 89 9.03 -7.60 10.19
N ARG A 90 9.90 -6.97 11.02
CA ARG A 90 10.13 -7.37 12.42
C ARG A 90 8.86 -7.36 13.27
N LYS A 91 7.96 -6.40 13.03
CA LYS A 91 6.66 -6.26 13.72
C LYS A 91 5.58 -7.19 13.17
N ARG A 92 5.89 -7.94 12.10
CA ARG A 92 4.98 -8.87 11.41
C ARG A 92 5.56 -10.28 11.44
N HIS A 93 5.57 -10.99 10.32
CA HIS A 93 6.01 -12.39 10.23
C HIS A 93 7.51 -12.54 9.94
N ARG A 94 8.30 -11.47 10.08
CA ARG A 94 9.76 -11.45 9.90
C ARG A 94 10.19 -11.93 8.51
N LYS A 95 9.40 -11.61 7.48
CA LYS A 95 9.74 -11.89 6.08
C LYS A 95 9.64 -10.63 5.25
N ILE A 96 10.65 -10.38 4.41
CA ILE A 96 10.65 -9.27 3.47
C ILE A 96 11.04 -9.75 2.08
N CYS A 97 10.32 -9.26 1.08
CA CYS A 97 10.62 -9.46 -0.33
C CYS A 97 11.00 -8.11 -0.95
N SER A 98 12.25 -7.98 -1.37
CA SER A 98 12.71 -6.83 -2.14
C SER A 98 12.40 -7.05 -3.62
N VAL A 99 11.65 -6.12 -4.22
CA VAL A 99 11.22 -6.24 -5.61
C VAL A 99 11.90 -5.19 -6.48
N ASP A 100 12.57 -5.65 -7.53
CA ASP A 100 13.41 -4.81 -8.41
C ASP A 100 13.39 -5.29 -9.87
N LYS A 101 14.22 -4.68 -10.72
CA LYS A 101 14.54 -5.18 -12.07
C LYS A 101 16.06 -5.24 -12.30
N ALA A 102 16.79 -5.81 -11.34
CA ALA A 102 18.25 -5.83 -11.34
C ALA A 102 18.89 -6.63 -12.49
N ASN A 103 18.10 -7.36 -13.27
CA ASN A 103 18.59 -8.02 -14.49
C ASN A 103 18.65 -7.11 -15.72
N VAL A 104 18.18 -5.86 -15.62
CA VAL A 104 18.11 -4.91 -16.74
C VAL A 104 18.52 -3.49 -16.33
N LEU A 105 18.19 -3.04 -15.12
CA LEU A 105 18.32 -1.63 -14.72
C LEU A 105 19.41 -1.46 -13.64
N GLU A 106 20.42 -0.64 -13.91
CA GLU A 106 21.51 -0.35 -12.97
C GLU A 106 21.00 0.31 -11.67
N ALA A 107 19.94 1.13 -11.76
CA ALA A 107 19.27 1.68 -10.58
C ALA A 107 18.67 0.57 -9.68
N SER A 108 18.24 -0.55 -10.28
CA SER A 108 17.75 -1.73 -9.55
C SER A 108 18.90 -2.64 -9.06
N GLU A 109 20.04 -2.66 -9.75
CA GLU A 109 21.25 -3.34 -9.25
C GLU A 109 21.72 -2.68 -7.96
N LEU A 110 21.88 -1.34 -7.97
CA LEU A 110 22.20 -0.58 -6.76
C LEU A 110 21.15 -0.78 -5.66
N TRP A 111 19.86 -0.81 -6.02
CA TRP A 111 18.80 -1.10 -5.06
C TRP A 111 19.02 -2.42 -4.35
N ARG A 112 19.30 -3.49 -5.11
CA ARG A 112 19.53 -4.82 -4.56
C ARG A 112 20.75 -4.86 -3.65
N GLU A 113 21.88 -4.30 -4.08
CA GLU A 113 23.11 -4.25 -3.28
C GLU A 113 22.91 -3.54 -1.94
N VAL A 114 22.23 -2.39 -1.95
CA VAL A 114 21.96 -1.63 -0.72
C VAL A 114 20.99 -2.38 0.19
N VAL A 115 19.94 -3.00 -0.35
CA VAL A 115 19.01 -3.80 0.47
C VAL A 115 19.72 -5.01 1.10
N GLU A 116 20.57 -5.71 0.36
CA GLU A 116 21.39 -6.82 0.89
C GLU A 116 22.39 -6.35 1.96
N ARG A 117 22.96 -5.14 1.80
CA ARG A 117 23.82 -4.52 2.81
C ARG A 117 23.03 -4.25 4.09
N VAL A 118 21.89 -3.56 4.00
CA VAL A 118 21.03 -3.25 5.16
C VAL A 118 20.55 -4.51 5.86
N ALA A 119 20.27 -5.59 5.12
CA ALA A 119 19.84 -6.87 5.68
C ALA A 119 20.79 -7.44 6.75
N LYS A 120 22.07 -7.09 6.72
CA LYS A 120 23.06 -7.52 7.72
C LYS A 120 22.76 -6.99 9.13
N ASP A 121 22.05 -5.86 9.23
CA ASP A 121 21.60 -5.27 10.50
C ASP A 121 20.28 -5.90 11.00
N TYR A 122 19.67 -6.76 10.17
CA TYR A 122 18.39 -7.43 10.41
C TYR A 122 18.48 -8.96 10.26
N PRO A 123 19.39 -9.64 10.98
CA PRO A 123 19.61 -11.09 10.82
C PRO A 123 18.40 -11.94 11.22
N ASP A 124 17.42 -11.35 11.90
CA ASP A 124 16.19 -11.97 12.37
C ASP A 124 15.02 -11.84 11.38
N VAL A 125 15.23 -11.21 10.21
CA VAL A 125 14.25 -11.06 9.12
C VAL A 125 14.73 -11.82 7.89
N ALA A 126 13.89 -12.71 7.36
CA ALA A 126 14.20 -13.44 6.14
C ALA A 126 14.03 -12.55 4.90
N LEU A 127 15.14 -12.19 4.25
CA LEU A 127 15.16 -11.47 2.98
C LEU A 127 15.02 -12.44 1.80
N SER A 128 14.20 -12.06 0.83
CA SER A 128 14.10 -12.66 -0.50
C SER A 128 14.06 -11.56 -1.55
N HIS A 129 14.36 -11.91 -2.80
CA HIS A 129 14.25 -10.98 -3.93
C HIS A 129 13.40 -11.56 -5.04
N LEU A 130 12.61 -10.69 -5.69
CA LEU A 130 11.88 -11.02 -6.91
C LEU A 130 12.05 -9.91 -7.95
N TYR A 131 12.02 -10.28 -9.22
CA TYR A 131 11.84 -9.30 -10.28
C TYR A 131 10.39 -8.82 -10.33
N VAL A 132 10.16 -7.55 -10.67
CA VAL A 132 8.83 -6.91 -10.67
C VAL A 132 7.78 -7.64 -11.51
N ASP A 133 8.18 -8.21 -12.65
CA ASP A 133 7.30 -9.02 -13.50
C ASP A 133 6.90 -10.33 -12.80
N ASN A 134 7.85 -11.02 -12.17
CA ASN A 134 7.53 -12.22 -11.38
C ASN A 134 6.71 -11.86 -10.13
N ALA A 135 7.00 -10.74 -9.45
CA ALA A 135 6.21 -10.27 -8.32
C ALA A 135 4.74 -10.02 -8.71
N ALA A 136 4.50 -9.39 -9.87
CA ALA A 136 3.15 -9.22 -10.40
C ALA A 136 2.45 -10.57 -10.65
N MET A 137 3.15 -11.56 -11.20
CA MET A 137 2.61 -12.92 -11.37
C MET A 137 2.33 -13.60 -10.02
N GLN A 138 3.23 -13.46 -9.05
CA GLN A 138 3.10 -14.06 -7.71
C GLN A 138 1.94 -13.47 -6.91
N LEU A 139 1.66 -12.17 -7.05
CA LEU A 139 0.49 -11.53 -6.45
C LEU A 139 -0.82 -12.15 -6.94
N VAL A 140 -0.89 -12.60 -8.19
CA VAL A 140 -2.07 -13.31 -8.71
C VAL A 140 -2.06 -14.79 -8.32
N ARG A 141 -0.88 -15.43 -8.41
CA ARG A 141 -0.74 -16.88 -8.28
C ARG A 141 -0.83 -17.37 -6.83
N ALA A 142 -0.14 -16.71 -5.91
CA ALA A 142 0.00 -17.11 -4.51
C ALA A 142 0.31 -15.89 -3.62
N PRO A 143 -0.62 -14.92 -3.49
CA PRO A 143 -0.34 -13.65 -2.81
C PRO A 143 -0.01 -13.81 -1.32
N LYS A 144 -0.57 -14.84 -0.67
CA LYS A 144 -0.33 -15.15 0.76
C LYS A 144 1.11 -15.59 1.08
N GLN A 145 1.98 -15.70 0.08
CA GLN A 145 3.41 -15.94 0.31
C GLN A 145 4.14 -14.70 0.84
N PHE A 146 3.59 -13.51 0.58
CA PHE A 146 4.19 -12.23 0.96
C PHE A 146 3.78 -11.83 2.38
N ASP A 147 4.74 -11.29 3.13
CA ASP A 147 4.52 -10.59 4.39
C ASP A 147 4.74 -9.08 4.17
N VAL A 148 5.99 -8.69 3.95
CA VAL A 148 6.36 -7.32 3.54
C VAL A 148 7.00 -7.35 2.16
N ILE A 149 6.57 -6.47 1.26
CA ILE A 149 7.24 -6.15 0.00
C ILE A 149 7.87 -4.77 0.13
N VAL A 150 9.14 -4.62 -0.25
CA VAL A 150 9.80 -3.30 -0.36
C VAL A 150 10.25 -3.05 -1.79
N THR A 151 9.94 -1.87 -2.34
CA THR A 151 10.24 -1.58 -3.75
C THR A 151 10.26 -0.07 -4.04
N GLY A 152 10.82 0.30 -5.20
CA GLY A 152 10.90 1.67 -5.69
C GLY A 152 9.54 2.27 -6.06
N ASN A 153 9.51 3.55 -6.41
CA ASN A 153 8.29 4.32 -6.56
C ASN A 153 7.38 3.80 -7.68
N LEU A 154 7.91 3.61 -8.90
CA LEU A 154 7.12 3.14 -10.04
C LEU A 154 6.61 1.71 -9.82
N PHE A 155 7.45 0.82 -9.34
CA PHE A 155 7.08 -0.58 -9.12
C PHE A 155 6.10 -0.70 -7.95
N GLY A 156 6.31 0.06 -6.88
CA GLY A 156 5.42 0.09 -5.73
C GLY A 156 4.04 0.63 -6.08
N ASP A 157 3.95 1.62 -6.97
CA ASP A 157 2.69 2.10 -7.51
C ASP A 157 1.87 0.95 -8.12
N ILE A 158 2.45 0.29 -9.13
CA ILE A 158 1.81 -0.78 -9.88
C ILE A 158 1.47 -1.97 -8.99
N LEU A 159 2.43 -2.45 -8.20
CA LEU A 159 2.23 -3.64 -7.36
C LEU A 159 1.22 -3.38 -6.24
N SER A 160 1.18 -2.17 -5.68
CA SER A 160 0.21 -1.83 -4.63
C SER A 160 -1.21 -1.73 -5.16
N ASP A 161 -1.41 -1.20 -6.36
CA ASP A 161 -2.71 -1.19 -7.01
C ASP A 161 -3.14 -2.61 -7.45
N CYS A 162 -2.19 -3.45 -7.89
CA CYS A 162 -2.45 -4.87 -8.12
C CYS A 162 -2.89 -5.59 -6.84
N ALA A 163 -2.14 -5.42 -5.74
CA ALA A 163 -2.44 -6.01 -4.44
C ALA A 163 -3.78 -5.53 -3.90
N ALA A 164 -4.10 -4.24 -4.12
CA ALA A 164 -5.37 -3.67 -3.76
C ALA A 164 -6.55 -4.39 -4.41
N MET A 165 -6.45 -4.67 -5.71
CA MET A 165 -7.51 -5.36 -6.44
C MET A 165 -7.67 -6.83 -6.04
N LEU A 166 -6.65 -7.47 -5.46
CA LEU A 166 -6.79 -8.83 -4.90
C LEU A 166 -7.81 -8.89 -3.77
N THR A 167 -8.01 -7.79 -3.04
CA THR A 167 -8.95 -7.70 -1.93
C THR A 167 -10.40 -7.45 -2.38
N GLY A 168 -10.64 -7.22 -3.67
CA GLY A 168 -11.97 -7.03 -4.24
C GLY A 168 -12.55 -5.61 -4.13
N SER A 169 -12.06 -4.76 -3.21
CA SER A 169 -12.42 -3.34 -3.20
C SER A 169 -11.28 -2.43 -2.77
N ILE A 170 -10.98 -1.47 -3.64
CA ILE A 170 -10.11 -0.32 -3.34
C ILE A 170 -10.67 0.55 -2.20
N GLY A 171 -11.99 0.51 -1.97
CA GLY A 171 -12.70 1.26 -0.94
C GLY A 171 -12.40 0.82 0.51
N MET A 172 -11.65 -0.27 0.68
CA MET A 172 -11.25 -0.82 1.98
C MET A 172 -9.80 -0.52 2.36
N LEU A 173 -9.02 0.11 1.48
CA LEU A 173 -7.57 0.10 1.60
C LEU A 173 -7.02 1.44 2.12
N PRO A 174 -6.48 1.44 3.35
CA PRO A 174 -5.86 2.62 3.93
C PRO A 174 -4.42 2.78 3.43
N SER A 175 -3.84 3.95 3.67
CA SER A 175 -2.40 4.14 3.50
C SER A 175 -1.82 5.15 4.47
N ALA A 176 -0.51 5.02 4.70
CA ALA A 176 0.29 6.00 5.42
C ALA A 176 1.50 6.40 4.57
N SER A 177 1.87 7.66 4.61
CA SER A 177 3.12 8.20 4.05
C SER A 177 3.88 8.85 5.19
N LEU A 178 5.07 8.33 5.52
CA LEU A 178 5.84 8.71 6.70
C LEU A 178 7.18 9.37 6.30
N ASP A 179 7.62 10.34 7.10
CA ASP A 179 9.00 10.84 7.09
C ASP A 179 9.90 10.01 8.04
N ALA A 180 11.17 10.43 8.17
CA ALA A 180 12.16 9.74 8.99
C ALA A 180 11.88 9.84 10.50
N SER A 181 11.07 10.83 10.91
CA SER A 181 10.71 11.08 12.31
C SER A 181 9.37 10.45 12.71
N GLY A 182 8.68 9.78 11.79
CA GLY A 182 7.37 9.18 12.02
C GLY A 182 6.20 10.17 11.90
N LYS A 183 6.43 11.40 11.45
CA LYS A 183 5.35 12.30 11.04
C LYS A 183 4.75 11.78 9.73
N GLY A 184 3.43 11.75 9.66
CA GLY A 184 2.73 11.09 8.58
C GLY A 184 1.58 11.86 7.94
N LEU A 185 1.33 11.55 6.68
CA LEU A 185 0.07 11.79 5.99
C LEU A 185 -0.68 10.45 5.89
N TYR A 186 -1.97 10.47 6.21
CA TYR A 186 -2.82 9.28 6.21
C TYR A 186 -4.00 9.51 5.29
N GLU A 187 -4.18 8.63 4.31
CA GLU A 187 -5.19 8.79 3.27
C GLU A 187 -5.68 7.42 2.76
N PRO A 188 -6.97 7.28 2.39
CA PRO A 188 -7.41 6.13 1.63
C PRO A 188 -6.73 6.12 0.26
N ILE A 189 -6.52 4.93 -0.32
CA ILE A 189 -5.91 4.86 -1.66
C ILE A 189 -6.93 5.13 -2.79
N HIS A 190 -8.24 5.04 -2.50
CA HIS A 190 -9.27 5.30 -3.50
C HIS A 190 -9.29 6.78 -3.93
N GLY A 191 -9.68 7.03 -5.18
CA GLY A 191 -9.81 8.39 -5.70
C GLY A 191 -10.99 9.17 -5.12
N SER A 192 -11.23 10.36 -5.68
CA SER A 192 -12.29 11.27 -5.23
C SER A 192 -13.72 10.85 -5.61
N ALA A 193 -13.87 9.87 -6.53
CA ALA A 193 -15.16 9.35 -7.01
C ALA A 193 -16.20 10.47 -7.28
N PRO A 194 -15.92 11.41 -8.21
CA PRO A 194 -16.70 12.63 -8.39
C PRO A 194 -18.15 12.37 -8.83
N ASP A 195 -18.40 11.22 -9.45
CA ASP A 195 -19.70 10.74 -9.88
C ASP A 195 -20.65 10.39 -8.73
N ILE A 196 -20.13 10.12 -7.52
CA ILE A 196 -20.92 9.81 -6.31
C ILE A 196 -20.82 10.88 -5.22
N ALA A 197 -20.11 11.98 -5.47
CA ALA A 197 -19.95 13.08 -4.52
C ALA A 197 -21.31 13.62 -4.06
N GLY A 198 -21.50 13.74 -2.73
CA GLY A 198 -22.73 14.25 -2.13
C GLY A 198 -23.93 13.28 -2.14
N LYS A 199 -23.77 12.06 -2.68
CA LYS A 199 -24.88 11.07 -2.76
C LYS A 199 -24.96 10.12 -1.57
N GLY A 200 -24.03 10.21 -0.61
CA GLY A 200 -23.98 9.31 0.55
C GLY A 200 -23.68 7.85 0.19
N MET A 201 -23.01 7.61 -0.94
CA MET A 201 -22.72 6.27 -1.48
C MET A 201 -21.25 5.84 -1.26
N ALA A 202 -20.38 6.76 -0.83
CA ALA A 202 -18.95 6.48 -0.65
C ALA A 202 -18.71 5.50 0.51
N ASN A 203 -17.72 4.63 0.35
CA ASN A 203 -17.26 3.75 1.43
C ASN A 203 -16.34 4.52 2.40
N PRO A 204 -16.72 4.70 3.68
CA PRO A 204 -15.87 5.43 4.63
C PRO A 204 -14.74 4.57 5.21
N LEU A 205 -14.77 3.24 5.01
CA LEU A 205 -13.95 2.29 5.78
C LEU A 205 -12.46 2.46 5.52
N ALA A 206 -12.01 2.70 4.28
CA ALA A 206 -10.58 3.00 4.02
C ALA A 206 -10.08 4.24 4.77
N THR A 207 -10.89 5.29 4.89
CA THR A 207 -10.51 6.51 5.62
C THR A 207 -10.48 6.25 7.13
N ILE A 208 -11.45 5.50 7.66
CA ILE A 208 -11.49 5.07 9.06
C ILE A 208 -10.24 4.21 9.39
N LEU A 209 -9.89 3.26 8.54
CA LEU A 209 -8.70 2.44 8.69
C LEU A 209 -7.39 3.25 8.54
N SER A 210 -7.41 4.33 7.75
CA SER A 210 -6.29 5.27 7.68
C SER A 210 -6.10 6.03 9.01
N ALA A 211 -7.20 6.32 9.73
CA ALA A 211 -7.12 6.85 11.09
C ALA A 211 -6.57 5.81 12.09
N ALA A 212 -6.87 4.52 11.91
CA ALA A 212 -6.22 3.45 12.69
C ALA A 212 -4.70 3.41 12.44
N MET A 213 -4.26 3.55 11.18
CA MET A 213 -2.84 3.68 10.86
C MET A 213 -2.22 4.91 11.54
N LEU A 214 -2.92 6.05 11.60
CA LEU A 214 -2.45 7.25 12.30
C LEU A 214 -2.20 6.98 13.79
N LEU A 215 -3.14 6.32 14.45
CA LEU A 215 -3.02 5.94 15.86
C LEU A 215 -1.81 5.02 16.07
N ARG A 216 -1.63 4.04 15.18
CA ARG A 216 -0.55 3.05 15.27
C ARG A 216 0.83 3.64 15.00
N TYR A 217 1.00 4.40 13.93
CA TYR A 217 2.32 4.78 13.43
C TYR A 217 2.82 6.14 13.94
N THR A 218 1.94 7.13 14.15
CA THR A 218 2.36 8.47 14.63
C THR A 218 2.00 8.72 16.09
N LEU A 219 0.80 8.30 16.54
CA LEU A 219 0.37 8.59 17.92
C LEU A 219 0.77 7.52 18.95
N ASN A 220 1.42 6.44 18.51
CA ASN A 220 1.87 5.34 19.37
C ASN A 220 0.76 4.78 20.28
N ALA A 221 -0.44 4.61 19.72
CA ALA A 221 -1.62 4.05 20.38
C ALA A 221 -2.13 2.80 19.63
N PRO A 222 -1.32 1.71 19.55
CA PRO A 222 -1.67 0.50 18.81
C PRO A 222 -2.96 -0.17 19.31
N GLU A 223 -3.24 -0.10 20.60
CA GLU A 223 -4.46 -0.64 21.20
C GLU A 223 -5.72 0.09 20.70
N LEU A 224 -5.64 1.40 20.44
CA LEU A 224 -6.75 2.15 19.86
C LEU A 224 -6.92 1.86 18.36
N ALA A 225 -5.82 1.66 17.65
CA ALA A 225 -5.87 1.22 16.25
C ALA A 225 -6.56 -0.14 16.12
N GLU A 226 -6.19 -1.11 16.97
CA GLU A 226 -6.79 -2.45 17.00
C GLU A 226 -8.28 -2.41 17.33
N ARG A 227 -8.73 -1.49 18.19
CA ARG A 227 -10.17 -1.30 18.45
C ARG A 227 -10.92 -0.85 17.21
N ILE A 228 -10.36 0.07 16.42
CA ILE A 228 -10.98 0.52 15.16
C ILE A 228 -11.00 -0.62 14.14
N GLU A 229 -9.89 -1.30 13.94
CA GLU A 229 -9.77 -2.42 12.99
C GLU A 229 -10.75 -3.56 13.35
N GLY A 230 -10.87 -3.87 14.65
CA GLY A 230 -11.82 -4.85 15.17
C GLY A 230 -13.28 -4.41 15.02
N ALA A 231 -13.59 -3.12 15.20
CA ALA A 231 -14.93 -2.59 14.98
C ALA A 231 -15.35 -2.67 13.50
N VAL A 232 -14.45 -2.37 12.58
CA VAL A 232 -14.68 -2.57 11.13
C VAL A 232 -14.96 -4.03 10.83
N GLY A 233 -14.18 -4.96 11.39
CA GLY A 233 -14.43 -6.41 11.26
C GLY A 233 -15.84 -6.80 11.75
N ARG A 234 -16.23 -6.36 12.96
CA ARG A 234 -17.57 -6.61 13.53
C ARG A 234 -18.71 -6.07 12.66
N VAL A 235 -18.55 -4.88 12.09
CA VAL A 235 -19.56 -4.30 11.17
C VAL A 235 -19.68 -5.14 9.90
N LEU A 236 -18.56 -5.65 9.37
CA LEU A 236 -18.59 -6.54 8.21
C LEU A 236 -19.25 -7.89 8.55
N ASP A 237 -19.08 -8.41 9.77
CA ASP A 237 -19.77 -9.62 10.27
C ASP A 237 -21.29 -9.45 10.37
N GLN A 238 -21.78 -8.23 10.59
CA GLN A 238 -23.21 -7.92 10.59
C GLN A 238 -23.83 -7.94 9.18
N GLY A 239 -23.03 -8.14 8.13
CA GLY A 239 -23.48 -8.17 6.74
C GLY A 239 -23.77 -6.79 6.14
N LEU A 240 -23.38 -5.70 6.81
CA LEU A 240 -23.55 -4.33 6.29
C LEU A 240 -22.52 -4.05 5.19
N ARG A 241 -22.94 -3.50 4.06
CA ARG A 241 -22.06 -3.21 2.90
C ARG A 241 -22.42 -1.87 2.26
N THR A 242 -21.41 -1.07 1.92
CA THR A 242 -21.56 -0.02 0.91
C THR A 242 -21.55 -0.64 -0.49
N LEU A 243 -21.96 0.12 -1.51
CA LEU A 243 -22.20 -0.43 -2.85
C LEU A 243 -20.97 -1.06 -3.51
N ASP A 244 -19.78 -0.55 -3.23
CA ASP A 244 -18.50 -1.02 -3.77
C ASP A 244 -18.08 -2.41 -3.24
N ILE A 245 -18.59 -2.82 -2.09
CA ILE A 245 -18.32 -4.13 -1.44
C ILE A 245 -19.58 -5.00 -1.34
N MET A 246 -20.62 -4.66 -2.11
CA MET A 246 -21.91 -5.33 -2.05
C MET A 246 -21.81 -6.76 -2.58
N ALA A 247 -22.42 -7.71 -1.88
CA ALA A 247 -22.50 -9.12 -2.29
C ALA A 247 -23.92 -9.66 -2.04
N ALA A 248 -24.23 -10.81 -2.65
CA ALA A 248 -25.53 -11.46 -2.47
C ALA A 248 -25.76 -11.80 -0.99
N GLY A 249 -26.97 -11.52 -0.47
CA GLY A 249 -27.33 -11.75 0.93
C GLY A 249 -26.82 -10.70 1.92
N MET A 250 -26.14 -9.65 1.45
CA MET A 250 -25.68 -8.54 2.29
C MET A 250 -26.70 -7.39 2.34
N THR A 251 -26.63 -6.56 3.38
CA THR A 251 -27.50 -5.40 3.59
C THR A 251 -26.84 -4.12 3.08
N PRO A 252 -27.45 -3.40 2.12
CA PRO A 252 -26.88 -2.16 1.60
C PRO A 252 -27.03 -1.02 2.61
N VAL A 253 -25.96 -0.27 2.83
CA VAL A 253 -25.95 0.94 3.66
C VAL A 253 -25.21 2.08 2.95
N GLY A 254 -25.59 3.33 3.28
CA GLY A 254 -24.89 4.53 2.82
C GLY A 254 -23.68 4.87 3.70
N THR A 255 -22.92 5.89 3.30
CA THR A 255 -21.70 6.36 3.98
C THR A 255 -21.92 6.63 5.48
N GLN A 256 -22.98 7.38 5.81
CA GLN A 256 -23.25 7.76 7.20
C GLN A 256 -23.62 6.54 8.05
N ALA A 257 -24.54 5.71 7.57
CA ALA A 257 -24.97 4.50 8.29
C ALA A 257 -23.82 3.51 8.52
N MET A 258 -22.88 3.40 7.56
CA MET A 258 -21.65 2.61 7.75
C MET A 258 -20.76 3.20 8.85
N GLY A 259 -20.57 4.52 8.86
CA GLY A 259 -19.82 5.20 9.92
C GLY A 259 -20.46 5.04 11.31
N ASP A 260 -21.78 5.21 11.40
CA ASP A 260 -22.55 5.04 12.65
C ASP A 260 -22.43 3.60 13.17
N ALA A 261 -22.46 2.61 12.28
CA ALA A 261 -22.27 1.20 12.65
C ALA A 261 -20.87 0.94 13.24
N VAL A 262 -19.81 1.55 12.68
CA VAL A 262 -18.45 1.43 13.22
C VAL A 262 -18.35 2.09 14.60
N VAL A 263 -18.97 3.25 14.80
CA VAL A 263 -19.00 3.93 16.10
C VAL A 263 -19.73 3.07 17.13
N ALA A 264 -20.88 2.49 16.79
CA ALA A 264 -21.61 1.59 17.67
C ALA A 264 -20.74 0.37 18.05
N ALA A 265 -20.09 -0.26 17.07
CA ALA A 265 -19.22 -1.40 17.30
C ALA A 265 -17.97 -1.09 18.15
N LEU A 266 -17.58 0.18 18.30
CA LEU A 266 -16.48 0.61 19.18
C LEU A 266 -16.87 0.72 20.66
N MET A 267 -18.17 0.86 20.94
CA MET A 267 -18.73 1.02 22.28
C MET A 267 -19.07 -0.31 22.97
N ASP A 268 -19.15 -1.39 22.19
CA ASP A 268 -19.26 -2.78 22.66
C ASP A 268 -17.89 -3.36 23.07
#